data_AF-A0A0C3DBM6-F1
#
_entry.id   AF-A0A0C3DBM6-F1
#
_cell.length_a   1.000
_cell.length_b   1.000
_cell.length_c   1.000
_cell.angle_alpha   90.00
_cell.angle_beta   90.00
_cell.angle_gamma   90.00
#
_symmetry.space_group_name_H-M   'P 1'
#
loop_
_entity.id
_entity.type
_entity.pdbx_description
1 polymer ?
#
loop_
_entity_poly.entity_id
_entity_poly.type
_entity_poly.pdbx_seq_one_letter_code
_entity_poly.pdbx_strand_id
1 'polypeptide(L)'
;EVKNQGSRTVVGVKGQFASFEKTQPGYYGEQGSVIIHQTLFNLFPPSSFDVSLISPLTPAEFIQRVLVPEAATRLIAQDLNQSIEEATITLRESAQYGVAMFPD
;
A
#
# COMPACT_ATOMS: atom_id res chain seq x y z
N GLU A 1 42.89 -13.74 3.51
CA GLU A 1 42.06 -12.52 3.52
C GLU A 1 41.08 -12.56 2.34
N VAL A 2 39.80 -12.79 2.62
CA VAL A 2 38.72 -12.75 1.61
C VAL A 2 37.74 -11.68 2.05
N LYS A 3 37.55 -10.70 1.18
CA LYS A 3 36.97 -9.39 1.43
C LYS A 3 35.44 -9.47 1.43
N ASN A 4 34.83 -9.09 2.56
CA ASN A 4 33.40 -8.90 2.79
C ASN A 4 32.74 -8.01 1.72
N GLN A 5 32.00 -8.59 0.78
CA GLN A 5 31.03 -7.88 -0.05
C GLN A 5 29.80 -8.77 -0.25
N GLY A 6 28.61 -8.25 0.11
CA GLY A 6 27.35 -8.81 -0.42
C GLY A 6 26.14 -8.91 0.52
N SER A 7 26.25 -8.71 1.83
CA SER A 7 25.11 -8.97 2.73
C SER A 7 24.10 -7.79 2.84
N ARG A 8 24.53 -6.55 2.60
CA ARG A 8 23.66 -5.36 2.78
C ARG A 8 22.71 -5.05 1.61
N THR A 9 22.99 -5.54 0.40
CA THR A 9 22.19 -5.20 -0.79
C THR A 9 20.94 -6.07 -0.92
N VAL A 10 20.98 -7.33 -0.45
CA VAL A 10 19.89 -8.30 -0.62
C VAL A 10 18.71 -8.05 0.33
N VAL A 11 18.97 -7.47 1.51
CA VAL A 11 17.93 -7.12 2.50
C VAL A 11 17.06 -5.96 2.03
N GLY A 12 17.66 -4.97 1.33
CA GLY A 12 16.93 -3.80 0.82
C GLY A 12 15.89 -4.17 -0.23
N VAL A 13 16.25 -5.01 -1.19
CA VAL A 13 15.38 -5.39 -2.31
C VAL A 13 14.24 -6.29 -1.82
N LYS A 14 14.51 -7.37 -1.08
CA LYS A 14 13.45 -8.25 -0.54
C LYS A 14 12.51 -7.53 0.43
N GLY A 15 13.04 -6.64 1.27
CA GLY A 15 12.23 -5.83 2.18
C GLY A 15 11.33 -4.83 1.44
N GLN A 16 11.84 -4.23 0.37
CA GLN A 16 11.05 -3.36 -0.51
C GLN A 16 9.97 -4.14 -1.27
N PHE A 17 10.27 -5.33 -1.82
CA PHE A 17 9.29 -6.19 -2.47
C PHE A 17 8.18 -6.67 -1.51
N ALA A 18 8.55 -7.10 -0.29
CA ALA A 18 7.58 -7.50 0.72
C ALA A 18 6.73 -6.32 1.24
N SER A 19 7.28 -5.09 1.22
CA SER A 19 6.53 -3.87 1.52
C SER A 19 5.61 -3.48 0.34
N PHE A 20 6.04 -3.73 -0.89
CA PHE A 20 5.30 -3.43 -2.10
C PHE A 20 4.06 -4.33 -2.22
N GLU A 21 4.21 -5.65 -2.06
CA GLU A 21 3.05 -6.58 -2.05
C GLU A 21 2.02 -6.24 -0.97
N LYS A 22 2.47 -5.72 0.18
CA LYS A 22 1.57 -5.32 1.27
C LYS A 22 0.88 -3.97 1.09
N THR A 23 1.35 -3.15 0.14
CA THR A 23 0.81 -1.80 -0.12
C THR A 23 -0.02 -1.72 -1.38
N GLN A 24 -0.14 -2.81 -2.14
CA GLN A 24 -1.02 -2.87 -3.31
C GLN A 24 -2.49 -2.86 -2.91
N PRO A 25 -3.37 -2.15 -3.66
CA PRO A 25 -4.79 -2.05 -3.35
C PRO A 25 -5.58 -3.29 -3.84
N GLY A 26 -5.00 -4.48 -3.78
CA GLY A 26 -5.64 -5.72 -4.24
C GLY A 26 -6.10 -5.67 -5.69
N TYR A 27 -7.33 -6.12 -5.96
CA TYR A 27 -7.88 -6.19 -7.32
C TYR A 27 -8.00 -4.83 -8.02
N TYR A 28 -7.84 -3.71 -7.32
CA TYR A 28 -7.89 -2.37 -7.92
C TYR A 28 -6.66 -2.03 -8.78
N GLY A 29 -5.56 -2.80 -8.64
CA GLY A 29 -4.35 -2.61 -9.44
C GLY A 29 -3.69 -1.23 -9.26
N GLU A 30 -2.79 -0.88 -10.18
CA GLU A 30 -2.02 0.36 -10.09
C GLU A 30 -2.91 1.58 -10.39
N GLN A 31 -3.76 1.49 -11.42
CA GLN A 31 -4.70 2.57 -11.76
C GLN A 31 -5.64 2.91 -10.60
N GLY A 32 -6.19 1.89 -9.92
CA GLY A 32 -7.02 2.11 -8.75
C GLY A 32 -6.23 2.67 -7.57
N SER A 33 -4.97 2.26 -7.40
CA SER A 33 -4.06 2.86 -6.41
C SER A 33 -3.91 4.36 -6.61
N VAL A 34 -3.69 4.81 -7.85
CA VAL A 34 -3.54 6.23 -8.20
C VAL A 34 -4.81 7.01 -7.89
N ILE A 35 -5.98 6.48 -8.25
CA ILE A 35 -7.28 7.12 -8.00
C ILE A 35 -7.54 7.22 -6.48
N ILE A 36 -7.32 6.13 -5.74
CA ILE A 36 -7.50 6.11 -4.28
C ILE A 36 -6.53 7.10 -3.63
N HIS A 37 -5.25 7.08 -4.01
CA HIS A 37 -4.24 7.99 -3.51
C HIS A 37 -4.61 9.45 -3.77
N GLN A 38 -4.96 9.81 -5.01
CA GLN A 38 -5.34 11.18 -5.34
C GLN A 38 -6.60 11.64 -4.58
N THR A 39 -7.57 10.74 -4.42
CA THR A 39 -8.78 11.02 -3.63
C THR A 39 -8.43 11.29 -2.18
N LEU A 40 -7.61 10.45 -1.55
CA LEU A 40 -7.14 10.63 -0.19
C LEU A 40 -6.29 11.90 -0.03
N PHE A 41 -5.44 12.21 -0.99
CA PHE A 41 -4.63 13.42 -0.98
C PHE A 41 -5.48 14.69 -1.04
N ASN A 42 -6.59 14.66 -1.78
CA ASN A 42 -7.54 15.78 -1.84
C ASN A 42 -8.36 15.92 -0.55
N LEU A 43 -8.79 14.80 0.05
CA LEU A 43 -9.56 14.80 1.30
C LEU A 43 -8.69 15.12 2.53
N PHE A 44 -7.43 14.70 2.51
CA PHE A 44 -6.44 14.88 3.56
C PHE A 44 -5.15 15.47 2.96
N PRO A 45 -5.12 16.78 2.68
CA PRO A 45 -3.91 17.42 2.16
C PRO A 45 -2.72 17.24 3.12
N PRO A 46 -1.48 17.11 2.64
CA PRO A 46 -0.31 16.90 3.52
C PRO A 46 -0.18 17.91 4.67
N SER A 47 -0.62 19.16 4.45
CA SER A 47 -0.61 20.22 5.45
C SER A 47 -1.65 20.05 6.58
N SER A 48 -2.62 19.15 6.44
CA SER A 48 -3.64 18.90 7.47
C SER A 48 -3.21 17.86 8.52
N PHE A 49 -2.06 17.20 8.33
CA PHE A 49 -1.59 16.18 9.24
C PHE A 49 -0.83 16.77 10.43
N ASP A 50 -1.09 16.22 11.62
CA ASP A 50 -0.21 16.38 12.77
C ASP A 50 0.96 15.39 12.64
N VAL A 51 2.13 15.91 12.30
CA VAL A 51 3.36 15.12 12.07
C VAL A 51 3.76 14.32 13.32
N SER A 52 3.38 14.77 14.52
CA SER A 52 3.70 14.04 15.75
C SER A 52 2.95 12.71 15.88
N LEU A 53 1.76 12.60 15.27
CA LEU A 53 0.93 11.39 15.32
C LEU A 53 1.30 10.35 14.26
N ILE A 54 1.93 10.78 13.17
CA ILE A 54 2.28 9.92 12.04
C ILE A 54 3.78 9.61 11.95
N SER A 55 4.59 10.22 12.82
CA SER A 55 6.02 9.95 12.93
C SER A 55 6.29 8.44 13.11
N PRO A 56 7.29 7.85 12.41
CA PRO A 56 8.33 8.52 11.62
C PRO A 56 7.96 8.78 10.16
N LEU A 57 6.71 8.57 9.74
CA LEU A 57 6.29 8.75 8.36
C LEU A 57 6.01 10.22 8.05
N THR A 58 6.38 10.64 6.85
CA THR A 58 5.87 11.88 6.26
C THR A 58 4.37 11.74 5.92
N PRO A 59 3.61 12.83 5.79
CA PRO A 59 2.20 12.76 5.36
C PRO A 59 2.00 11.99 4.05
N ALA A 60 2.89 12.17 3.07
CA ALA A 60 2.82 11.45 1.80
C ALA A 60 3.05 9.94 1.99
N GLU A 61 4.04 9.55 2.77
CA GLU A 61 4.27 8.14 3.10
C GLU A 61 3.12 7.54 3.90
N PHE A 62 2.51 8.31 4.81
CA PHE A 62 1.35 7.88 5.57
C PHE A 62 0.15 7.63 4.67
N ILE A 63 -0.13 8.55 3.72
CA ILE A 63 -1.19 8.34 2.72
C ILE A 63 -0.91 7.06 1.91
N GLN A 64 0.28 6.94 1.32
CA GLN A 64 0.61 5.84 0.43
C GLN A 64 0.66 4.47 1.13
N ARG A 65 1.24 4.42 2.34
CA ARG A 65 1.54 3.15 3.02
C ARG A 65 0.48 2.71 4.03
N VAL A 66 -0.38 3.63 4.46
CA VAL A 66 -1.40 3.37 5.48
C VAL A 66 -2.79 3.64 4.92
N LEU A 67 -3.07 4.87 4.47
CA LEU A 67 -4.42 5.24 4.07
C LEU A 67 -4.86 4.55 2.77
N VAL A 68 -3.98 4.38 1.78
CA VAL A 68 -4.31 3.69 0.51
C VAL A 68 -4.70 2.22 0.77
N PRO A 69 -3.91 1.39 1.47
CA PRO A 69 -4.32 0.02 1.80
C PRO A 69 -5.57 -0.06 2.69
N GLU A 70 -5.72 0.85 3.65
CA GLU A 70 -6.89 0.90 4.54
C GLU A 70 -8.17 1.23 3.75
N ALA A 71 -8.11 2.22 2.86
CA ALA A 71 -9.22 2.60 2.00
C ALA A 71 -9.57 1.45 1.05
N ALA A 72 -8.58 0.84 0.39
CA ALA A 72 -8.80 -0.30 -0.48
C ALA A 72 -9.47 -1.47 0.25
N THR A 73 -9.01 -1.80 1.47
CA THR A 73 -9.62 -2.86 2.30
C THR A 73 -11.09 -2.55 2.62
N ARG A 74 -11.41 -1.30 2.98
CA ARG A 74 -12.78 -0.89 3.29
C ARG A 74 -13.68 -0.91 2.05
N LEU A 75 -13.15 -0.51 0.89
CA LEU A 75 -13.87 -0.58 -0.37
C LEU A 75 -14.18 -2.03 -0.75
N ILE A 76 -13.22 -2.96 -0.60
CA ILE A 76 -13.43 -4.39 -0.82
C ILE A 76 -14.48 -4.96 0.14
N ALA A 77 -14.37 -4.63 1.43
CA ALA A 77 -15.33 -5.08 2.44
C ALA A 77 -16.76 -4.63 2.11
N GLN A 78 -16.91 -3.39 1.64
CA GLN A 78 -18.19 -2.84 1.22
C GLN A 78 -18.70 -3.51 -0.07
N ASP A 79 -17.84 -3.71 -1.07
CA ASP A 79 -18.19 -4.28 -2.38
C ASP A 79 -18.62 -5.76 -2.26
N LEU A 80 -17.89 -6.53 -1.46
CA LEU A 80 -18.15 -7.96 -1.27
C LEU A 80 -19.05 -8.27 -0.07
N ASN A 81 -19.48 -7.24 0.67
CA ASN A 81 -20.26 -7.35 1.90
C ASN A 81 -19.62 -8.34 2.91
N GLN A 82 -18.33 -8.14 3.15
CA GLN A 82 -17.47 -8.98 3.97
C GLN A 82 -17.00 -8.26 5.24
N SER A 83 -16.49 -9.02 6.20
CA SER A 83 -15.75 -8.44 7.33
C SER A 83 -14.43 -7.79 6.87
N ILE A 84 -13.86 -6.92 7.69
CA ILE A 84 -12.57 -6.28 7.38
C ILE A 84 -11.45 -7.33 7.30
N GLU A 85 -11.54 -8.39 8.12
CA GLU A 85 -10.59 -9.50 8.14
C GLU A 85 -10.63 -10.28 6.81
N GLU A 86 -11.83 -10.60 6.33
CA GLU A 86 -12.03 -11.27 5.03
C GLU A 86 -11.57 -10.38 3.88
N ALA A 87 -11.94 -9.10 3.89
CA ALA A 87 -11.52 -8.15 2.88
C ALA A 87 -9.99 -7.96 2.83
N THR A 88 -9.32 -8.03 3.98
CA THR A 88 -7.85 -8.00 4.05
C THR A 88 -7.22 -9.22 3.37
N ILE A 89 -7.83 -10.40 3.51
CA ILE A 89 -7.40 -11.61 2.81
C ILE A 89 -7.60 -11.41 1.31
N THR A 90 -8.79 -10.98 0.89
CA THR A 90 -9.09 -10.69 -0.52
C THR A 90 -8.16 -9.65 -1.12
N LEU A 91 -7.84 -8.56 -0.40
CA LEU A 91 -6.87 -7.55 -0.83
C LEU A 91 -5.53 -8.19 -1.21
N ARG A 92 -5.02 -9.11 -0.37
CA ARG A 92 -3.73 -9.76 -0.60
C ARG A 92 -3.78 -10.79 -1.72
N GLU A 93 -4.81 -11.63 -1.73
CA GLU A 93 -4.94 -12.71 -2.71
C GLU A 93 -5.23 -12.19 -4.12
N SER A 94 -5.89 -11.03 -4.22
CA SER A 94 -6.25 -10.42 -5.51
C SER A 94 -5.22 -9.43 -6.07
N ALA A 95 -4.10 -9.19 -5.37
CA ALA A 95 -3.08 -8.23 -5.81
C ALA A 95 -2.50 -8.56 -7.20
N GLN A 96 -2.15 -9.83 -7.45
CA GLN A 96 -1.64 -10.26 -8.76
C GLN A 96 -2.69 -10.08 -9.88
N TYR A 97 -3.96 -10.32 -9.56
CA TYR A 97 -5.06 -10.07 -10.49
C TYR A 97 -5.17 -8.57 -10.81
N GLY A 98 -5.13 -7.71 -9.80
CA GLY A 98 -5.20 -6.25 -9.98
C GLY A 98 -4.07 -5.73 -10.87
N VAL A 99 -2.83 -6.16 -10.64
CA VAL A 99 -1.67 -5.78 -11.47
C VAL A 99 -1.84 -6.24 -12.93
N ALA A 100 -2.40 -7.43 -13.15
CA ALA A 100 -2.61 -7.96 -14.50
C ALA A 100 -3.76 -7.26 -15.24
N MET A 101 -4.85 -6.92 -14.53
CA MET A 101 -6.07 -6.39 -15.14
C MET A 101 -6.10 -4.86 -15.25
N PHE A 102 -5.46 -4.17 -14.31
CA PHE A 102 -5.42 -2.70 -14.25
C PHE A 102 -3.97 -2.20 -14.07
N PRO A 103 -3.09 -2.45 -15.05
CA PRO A 103 -1.74 -1.89 -15.06
C PRO A 103 -1.75 -0.39 -15.39
N ASP A 104 -0.68 0.33 -15.03
CA ASP A 104 -0.48 1.75 -15.36
C ASP A 104 -0.28 2.00 -16.87
#